data_AF-A0A536WXJ9-F1
#
_entry.id   AF-A0A536WXJ9-F1
#
_cell.length_a   1.000
_cell.length_b   1.000
_cell.length_c   1.000
_cell.angle_alpha   90.00
_cell.angle_beta   90.00
_cell.angle_gamma   90.00
#
_symmetry.space_group_name_H-M   'P 1'
#
loop_
_entity.id
_entity.type
_entity.pdbx_description
1 polymer ?
#
loop_
_entity_poly.entity_id
_entity_poly.type
_entity_poly.pdbx_seq_one_letter_code
_entity_poly.pdbx_strand_id
1 'polypeptide(L)'
;MAKTRTPGITVLADGRLFIDKRYLGVRIGLRVGAITQEQAEERLTVEMARIEYERELKAHARPTFADCAARYVAQSRSKRSIDVIKWHVQLLARYIGNLEPQQLHDTTLEPFIKDRLAVRF
;
A
#
# COMPACT_ATOMS: atom_id res chain seq x y z
N MET A 1 12.12 -28.60 24.73
CA MET A 1 12.12 -27.12 24.70
C MET A 1 10.94 -26.67 23.84
N ALA A 2 9.98 -25.97 24.42
CA ALA A 2 8.78 -25.54 23.71
C ALA A 2 9.13 -24.38 22.77
N LYS A 3 9.09 -24.63 21.45
CA LYS A 3 9.36 -23.64 20.42
C LYS A 3 8.31 -22.54 20.52
N THR A 4 8.75 -21.32 20.75
CA THR A 4 7.91 -20.12 20.81
C THR A 4 7.13 -20.02 19.51
N ARG A 5 5.82 -20.34 19.51
CA ARG A 5 4.97 -20.23 18.31
C ARG A 5 4.96 -18.76 17.90
N THR A 6 5.73 -18.40 16.88
CA THR A 6 5.79 -17.04 16.39
C THR A 6 4.37 -16.56 16.03
N PRO A 7 3.87 -15.46 16.63
CA PRO A 7 2.54 -14.95 16.36
C PRO A 7 2.36 -14.65 14.86
N GLY A 8 1.30 -15.19 14.28
CA GLY A 8 0.97 -15.02 12.86
C GLY A 8 1.30 -16.20 11.96
N ILE A 9 1.72 -17.36 12.50
CA ILE A 9 1.84 -18.62 11.73
C ILE A 9 0.80 -19.61 12.25
N THR A 10 -0.04 -20.11 11.35
CA THR A 10 -1.14 -21.04 11.65
C THR A 10 -1.00 -22.31 10.82
N VAL A 11 -1.36 -23.45 11.41
CA VAL A 11 -1.45 -24.73 10.70
C VAL A 11 -2.89 -24.88 10.20
N LEU A 12 -3.07 -25.09 8.91
CA LEU A 12 -4.36 -25.33 8.27
C LEU A 12 -4.80 -26.80 8.48
N ALA A 13 -6.07 -27.09 8.22
CA ALA A 13 -6.65 -28.42 8.37
C ALA A 13 -5.98 -29.50 7.50
N ASP A 14 -5.32 -29.10 6.40
CA ASP A 14 -4.55 -29.98 5.50
C ASP A 14 -3.07 -30.16 5.93
N GLY A 15 -2.69 -29.68 7.11
CA GLY A 15 -1.33 -29.76 7.64
C GLY A 15 -0.36 -28.73 7.05
N ARG A 16 -0.82 -27.85 6.15
CA ARG A 16 0.00 -26.78 5.56
C ARG A 16 0.09 -25.58 6.48
N LEU A 17 1.19 -24.83 6.38
CA LEU A 17 1.37 -23.60 7.14
C LEU A 17 0.84 -22.38 6.36
N PHE A 18 0.17 -21.49 7.09
CA PHE A 18 -0.33 -20.22 6.62
C PHE A 18 0.18 -19.09 7.52
N ILE A 19 0.79 -18.10 6.89
CA ILE A 19 1.27 -16.88 7.54
C ILE A 19 0.17 -15.83 7.40
N ASP A 20 -0.32 -15.33 8.52
CA ASP A 20 -1.21 -14.16 8.62
C ASP A 20 -0.72 -13.25 9.73
N LYS A 21 0.09 -12.27 9.37
CA LYS A 21 0.62 -11.28 10.31
C LYS A 21 0.35 -9.87 9.80
N ARG A 22 0.00 -8.96 10.70
CA ARG A 22 0.07 -7.52 10.43
C ARG A 22 1.39 -6.99 10.94
N TYR A 23 2.19 -6.41 10.05
CA TYR A 23 3.47 -5.80 10.36
C TYR A 23 3.52 -4.37 9.81
N LEU A 24 3.78 -3.39 10.68
CA LEU A 24 3.81 -1.96 10.33
C LEU A 24 2.57 -1.48 9.53
N GLY A 25 1.40 -2.04 9.84
CA GLY A 25 0.14 -1.73 9.15
C GLY A 25 -0.08 -2.47 7.82
N VAL A 26 0.91 -3.20 7.32
CA VAL A 26 0.82 -4.05 6.12
C VAL A 26 0.46 -5.49 6.53
N ARG A 27 -0.42 -6.15 5.78
CA ARG A 27 -0.77 -7.57 6.01
C ARG A 27 0.16 -8.48 5.19
N ILE A 28 0.89 -9.35 5.88
CA ILE A 28 1.65 -10.47 5.33
C ILE A 28 0.74 -11.70 5.36
N GLY A 29 0.05 -11.97 4.26
CA GLY A 29 -0.86 -13.10 4.10
C GLY A 29 -0.34 -14.09 3.06
N LEU A 30 0.31 -15.17 3.48
CA LEU A 30 1.00 -16.12 2.58
C LEU A 30 0.66 -17.57 2.91
N ARG A 31 0.25 -18.33 1.90
CA ARG A 31 0.22 -19.81 1.98
C ARG A 31 1.61 -20.32 1.62
N VAL A 32 2.31 -20.89 2.60
CA VAL A 32 3.70 -21.33 2.44
C VAL A 32 3.85 -22.83 2.20
N GLY A 33 2.73 -23.57 2.19
CA GLY A 33 2.70 -24.98 1.81
C GLY A 33 3.14 -25.92 2.92
N ALA A 34 3.61 -27.12 2.53
CA ALA A 34 4.14 -28.12 3.45
C ALA A 34 5.63 -27.85 3.73
N ILE A 35 5.89 -26.86 4.57
CA ILE A 35 7.23 -26.50 5.05
C ILE A 35 7.31 -26.67 6.56
N THR A 36 8.53 -26.70 7.11
CA THR A 36 8.70 -26.76 8.56
C THR A 36 8.34 -25.42 9.22
N GLN A 37 8.09 -25.46 10.53
CA GLN A 37 7.87 -24.25 11.32
C GLN A 37 9.04 -23.26 11.21
N GLU A 38 10.30 -23.75 11.19
CA GLU A 38 11.49 -22.89 11.03
C GLU A 38 11.49 -22.19 9.68
N GLN A 39 11.18 -22.91 8.60
CA GLN A 39 11.13 -22.34 7.25
C GLN A 39 10.02 -21.29 7.13
N ALA A 40 8.90 -21.48 7.84
CA ALA A 40 7.83 -20.49 7.88
C ALA A 40 8.23 -19.23 8.67
N GLU A 41 9.01 -19.38 9.75
CA GLU A 41 9.57 -18.26 10.53
C GLU A 41 10.63 -17.48 9.76
N GLU A 42 11.52 -18.17 9.05
CA GLU A 42 12.49 -17.56 8.14
C GLU A 42 11.78 -16.78 7.03
N ARG A 43 10.74 -17.38 6.40
CA ARG A 43 9.96 -16.70 5.38
C ARG A 43 9.28 -15.44 5.92
N LEU A 44 8.68 -15.52 7.09
CA LEU A 44 8.07 -14.37 7.75
C LEU A 44 9.09 -13.25 8.01
N THR A 45 10.31 -13.61 8.41
CA THR A 45 11.41 -12.67 8.68
C THR A 45 11.84 -11.93 7.40
N VAL A 46 11.97 -12.65 6.29
CA VAL A 46 12.29 -12.07 4.97
C VAL A 46 11.21 -11.06 4.53
N GLU A 47 9.92 -11.41 4.70
CA GLU A 47 8.83 -10.50 4.33
C GLU A 47 8.76 -9.25 5.23
N MET A 48 9.07 -9.41 6.52
CA MET A 48 9.17 -8.28 7.45
C MET A 48 10.32 -7.33 7.07
N ALA A 49 11.51 -7.87 6.77
CA ALA A 49 12.65 -7.09 6.32
C ALA A 49 12.38 -6.37 4.99
N ARG A 50 11.66 -7.02 4.07
CA ARG A 50 11.21 -6.39 2.82
C ARG A 50 10.31 -5.19 3.08
N ILE A 51 9.33 -5.32 3.99
CA ILE A 51 8.44 -4.20 4.36
C ILE A 51 9.22 -3.04 4.98
N GLU A 52 10.22 -3.34 5.82
CA GLU A 52 11.10 -2.32 6.39
C GLU A 52 11.89 -1.60 5.29
N TYR A 53 12.52 -2.35 4.39
CA TYR A 53 13.27 -1.78 3.28
C TYR A 53 12.39 -0.90 2.38
N GLU A 54 11.21 -1.37 2.00
CA GLU A 54 10.25 -0.57 1.22
C GLU A 54 9.80 0.69 1.97
N ARG A 55 9.69 0.63 3.29
CA ARG A 55 9.34 1.79 4.12
C ARG A 55 10.49 2.77 4.24
N GLU A 56 11.72 2.30 4.40
CA GLU A 56 12.93 3.14 4.47
C GLU A 56 13.18 3.86 3.15
N LEU A 57 13.05 3.14 2.02
CA LEU A 57 13.08 3.75 0.69
C LEU A 57 12.05 4.88 0.55
N LYS A 58 10.82 4.66 1.03
CA LYS A 58 9.77 5.70 1.03
C LYS A 58 10.03 6.84 2.01
N ALA A 59 10.71 6.59 3.13
CA ALA A 59 11.04 7.62 4.11
C ALA A 59 12.04 8.64 3.55
N HIS A 60 12.92 8.21 2.64
CA HIS A 60 13.87 9.09 1.95
C HIS A 60 13.36 9.65 0.62
N ALA A 61 12.30 9.07 0.05
CA ALA A 61 11.66 9.58 -1.14
C ALA A 61 10.93 10.90 -0.86
N ARG A 62 11.00 11.84 -1.81
CA ARG A 62 10.16 13.04 -1.75
C ARG A 62 8.69 12.63 -1.91
N PRO A 63 7.77 13.26 -1.15
CA PRO A 63 6.37 12.88 -1.19
C PRO A 63 5.78 13.14 -2.58
N THR A 64 5.10 12.16 -3.14
CA THR A 64 4.40 12.30 -4.43
C THR A 64 3.05 13.01 -4.24
N PHE A 65 2.38 13.34 -5.35
CA PHE A 65 1.01 13.82 -5.34
C PHE A 65 0.08 12.83 -4.63
N ALA A 66 0.22 11.52 -4.89
CA ALA A 66 -0.61 10.51 -4.25
C ALA A 66 -0.42 10.50 -2.72
N ASP A 67 0.82 10.61 -2.24
CA ASP A 67 1.13 10.69 -0.81
C ASP A 67 0.51 11.95 -0.17
N CYS A 68 0.70 13.10 -0.82
CA CYS A 68 0.15 14.38 -0.39
C CYS A 68 -1.39 14.35 -0.35
N ALA A 69 -2.02 13.81 -1.39
CA ALA A 69 -3.47 13.73 -1.51
C ALA A 69 -4.07 12.76 -0.49
N ALA A 70 -3.43 11.61 -0.24
CA ALA A 70 -3.84 10.68 0.82
C ALA A 70 -3.79 11.35 2.20
N ARG A 71 -2.71 12.08 2.49
CA ARG A 71 -2.59 12.87 3.73
C ARG A 71 -3.68 13.93 3.83
N TYR A 72 -3.95 14.68 2.76
CA TYR A 72 -5.00 15.70 2.71
C TYR A 72 -6.39 15.12 2.98
N VAL A 73 -6.73 13.99 2.34
CA VAL A 73 -8.01 13.30 2.54
C VAL A 73 -8.15 12.81 3.98
N ALA A 74 -7.08 12.26 4.56
CA ALA A 74 -7.09 11.81 5.95
C ALA A 74 -7.30 12.96 6.95
N GLN A 75 -6.71 14.12 6.69
CA GLN A 75 -6.88 15.33 7.52
C GLN A 75 -8.24 16.00 7.29
N SER A 76 -8.82 15.86 6.11
CA SER A 76 -10.07 16.53 5.70
C SER A 76 -11.33 15.72 5.95
N ARG A 77 -11.27 14.69 6.81
CA ARG A 77 -12.38 13.74 7.03
C ARG A 77 -13.71 14.39 7.44
N SER A 78 -13.67 15.54 8.10
CA SER A 78 -14.85 16.28 8.54
C SER A 78 -15.55 17.09 7.42
N LYS A 79 -14.97 17.20 6.22
CA LYS A 79 -15.58 17.96 5.13
C LYS A 79 -16.79 17.21 4.58
N ARG A 80 -17.92 17.91 4.44
CA ARG A 80 -19.13 17.37 3.80
C ARG A 80 -18.89 16.89 2.37
N SER A 81 -17.93 17.52 1.66
CA SER A 81 -17.55 17.17 0.29
C SER A 81 -16.44 16.12 0.20
N ILE A 82 -16.05 15.47 1.30
CA ILE A 82 -14.87 14.59 1.31
C ILE A 82 -14.98 13.43 0.32
N ASP A 83 -16.16 12.87 0.10
CA ASP A 83 -16.33 11.75 -0.83
C ASP A 83 -16.21 12.20 -2.29
N VAL A 84 -16.69 13.41 -2.61
CA VAL A 84 -16.47 14.04 -3.91
C VAL A 84 -14.97 14.31 -4.13
N ILE A 85 -14.27 14.80 -3.10
CA ILE A 85 -12.82 15.03 -3.16
C ILE A 85 -12.07 13.72 -3.40
N LYS A 86 -12.39 12.66 -2.64
CA LYS A 86 -11.77 11.33 -2.83
C LYS A 86 -11.92 10.84 -4.26
N TRP A 87 -13.10 10.99 -4.85
CA TRP A 87 -13.36 10.59 -6.22
C TRP A 87 -12.49 11.36 -7.23
N HIS A 88 -12.39 12.68 -7.10
CA HIS A 88 -11.53 13.50 -7.97
C HIS A 88 -10.05 13.16 -7.80
N VAL A 89 -9.59 12.97 -6.57
CA VAL A 89 -8.21 12.55 -6.28
C VAL A 89 -7.90 11.20 -6.93
N GLN A 90 -8.83 10.24 -6.85
CA GLN A 90 -8.66 8.93 -7.48
C GLN A 90 -8.57 9.01 -9.01
N LEU A 91 -9.32 9.91 -9.63
CA LEU A 91 -9.20 10.15 -11.07
C LEU A 91 -7.84 10.73 -11.44
N LEU A 92 -7.39 11.77 -10.72
CA LEU A 92 -6.11 12.44 -10.97
C LEU A 92 -4.91 11.53 -10.70
N ALA A 93 -4.99 10.67 -9.68
CA ALA A 93 -3.90 9.79 -9.27
C ALA A 93 -3.38 8.88 -10.40
N ARG A 94 -4.23 8.55 -11.38
CA ARG A 94 -3.83 7.74 -12.54
C ARG A 94 -2.86 8.46 -13.50
N TYR A 95 -2.89 9.79 -13.52
CA TYR A 95 -2.09 10.61 -14.43
C TYR A 95 -0.89 11.24 -13.72
N ILE A 96 -1.13 11.78 -12.52
CA ILE A 96 -0.13 12.58 -11.81
C ILE A 96 0.28 11.99 -10.45
N GLY A 97 -0.23 10.81 -10.08
CA GLY A 97 -0.05 10.24 -8.74
C GLY A 97 1.40 10.04 -8.32
N ASN A 98 2.27 9.69 -9.27
CA ASN A 98 3.69 9.41 -9.02
C ASN A 98 4.60 10.63 -9.13
N LEU A 99 4.06 11.81 -9.48
CA LEU A 99 4.84 13.03 -9.63
C LEU A 99 5.03 13.73 -8.29
N GLU A 100 6.18 14.36 -8.09
CA GLU A 100 6.37 15.28 -6.95
C GLU A 100 5.49 16.52 -7.14
N PRO A 101 4.93 17.12 -6.07
CA PRO A 101 4.13 18.34 -6.16
C PRO A 101 4.81 19.48 -6.94
N GLN A 102 6.13 19.59 -6.87
CA GLN A 102 6.93 20.58 -7.58
C GLN A 102 7.00 20.35 -9.10
N GLN A 103 6.72 19.12 -9.55
CA GLN A 103 6.67 18.76 -10.96
C GLN A 103 5.27 18.92 -11.56
N LEU A 104 4.29 19.37 -10.77
CA LEU A 104 2.93 19.60 -11.25
C LEU A 104 2.83 20.98 -11.89
N HIS A 105 2.44 20.98 -13.15
CA HIS A 105 2.17 22.17 -13.95
C HIS A 105 1.03 21.89 -14.92
N ASP A 106 0.45 22.93 -15.53
CA ASP A 106 -0.74 22.80 -16.38
C ASP A 106 -0.57 21.74 -17.49
N THR A 107 0.62 21.66 -18.09
CA THR A 107 0.94 20.63 -19.10
C THR A 107 0.82 19.20 -18.58
N THR A 108 1.14 18.95 -17.30
CA THR A 108 0.98 17.60 -16.70
C THR A 108 -0.50 17.19 -16.55
N LEU A 109 -1.42 18.16 -16.53
CA LEU A 109 -2.85 17.92 -16.42
C LEU A 109 -3.53 17.75 -17.79
N GLU A 110 -2.87 18.13 -18.89
CA GLU A 110 -3.43 18.03 -20.24
C GLU A 110 -3.95 16.63 -20.60
N PRO A 111 -3.24 15.51 -20.30
CA PRO A 111 -3.74 14.18 -20.62
C PRO A 111 -5.07 13.87 -19.90
N PHE A 112 -5.17 14.24 -18.62
CA PHE A 112 -6.40 14.09 -17.85
C PHE A 112 -7.54 14.92 -18.46
N ILE A 113 -7.27 16.18 -18.83
CA ILE A 113 -8.28 17.07 -19.43
C ILE A 113 -8.76 16.50 -20.77
N LYS A 114 -7.84 16.06 -21.64
CA LYS A 114 -8.16 15.47 -22.94
C LYS A 114 -9.07 14.26 -22.78
N ASP A 115 -8.75 13.33 -21.88
CA ASP A 115 -9.58 12.15 -21.64
C ASP A 115 -10.97 12.52 -21.09
N ARG A 116 -11.05 13.52 -20.19
CA ARG A 116 -12.35 13.99 -19.67
C ARG A 116 -13.22 14.66 -20.71
N LEU A 117 -12.62 15.36 -21.68
CA LEU A 117 -13.35 15.98 -22.79
C LEU A 117 -13.76 14.94 -23.85
N ALA A 118 -12.92 13.94 -24.10
CA ALA A 118 -13.20 12.85 -25.04
C ALA A 118 -14.33 11.92 -24.57
N VAL A 119 -14.50 11.77 -23.25
CA VAL A 119 -15.55 10.94 -22.63
C VAL A 119 -16.87 11.71 -22.44
N ARG A 120 -17.04 12.89 -23.05
CA ARG A 120 -18.33 13.60 -22.96
C ARG A 120 -19.44 12.79 -23.63
N PHE A 121 -20.47 12.48 -22.81
CA PHE A 121 -21.77 11.94 -23.20
C PHE A 121 -22.55 12.92 -24.08
#